data_AF-A0A1F7PUU5-F1
#
_entry.id   AF-A0A1F7PUU5-F1
#
_cell.length_a   1.000
_cell.length_b   1.000
_cell.length_c   1.000
_cell.angle_alpha   90.00
_cell.angle_beta   90.00
_cell.angle_gamma   90.00
#
_symmetry.space_group_name_H-M   'P 1'
#
loop_
_entity.id
_entity.type
_entity.pdbx_description
1 polymer ?
#
loop_
_entity_poly.entity_id
_entity_poly.type
_entity_poly.pdbx_seq_one_letter_code
_entity_poly.pdbx_strand_id
1 'polypeptide(L)'
;MRRLRAEMHCRLLGNGYCARPVDMDCHFESICESCTVFVTTNEFRPTLQKQRDDAKRKGQVGRQKIFDGLLTRLDPQAAANE
;
A
#
# COMPACT_ATOMS: atom_id res chain seq x y z
N MET A 1 19.53 -16.71 -0.03
CA MET A 1 19.49 -15.86 -1.24
C MET A 1 18.09 -15.48 -1.75
N ARG A 2 16.98 -15.95 -1.15
CA ARG A 2 15.62 -15.59 -1.61
C ARG A 2 15.17 -14.19 -1.14
N ARG A 3 15.62 -13.78 0.05
CA ARG A 3 15.30 -12.49 0.69
C ARG A 3 15.95 -11.30 -0.03
N LEU A 4 17.22 -11.42 -0.41
CA LEU A 4 17.96 -10.38 -1.13
C LEU A 4 17.39 -10.09 -2.54
N ARG A 5 16.82 -11.10 -3.21
CA ARG A 5 16.12 -10.93 -4.50
C ARG A 5 14.76 -10.25 -4.35
N ALA A 6 14.07 -10.43 -3.23
CA ALA A 6 12.82 -9.70 -2.97
C ALA A 6 13.09 -8.22 -2.69
N GLU A 7 14.20 -7.90 -2.01
CA GLU A 7 14.61 -6.51 -1.71
C GLU A 7 15.01 -5.72 -2.97
N MET A 8 15.59 -6.38 -3.99
CA MET A 8 16.07 -5.74 -5.22
C MET A 8 14.96 -5.32 -6.21
N HIS A 9 13.71 -5.73 -5.95
CA HIS A 9 12.57 -5.52 -6.85
C HIS A 9 11.45 -4.64 -6.26
N CYS A 10 11.72 -3.99 -5.11
CA CYS A 10 10.76 -3.10 -4.45
C CYS A 10 11.06 -1.64 -4.75
N ARG A 11 10.28 -0.99 -5.61
CA ARG A 11 10.33 0.47 -5.79
C ARG A 11 9.63 1.14 -4.60
N LEU A 12 10.32 2.04 -3.90
CA LEU A 12 9.75 2.82 -2.81
C LEU A 12 8.66 3.77 -3.32
N LEU A 13 7.53 3.79 -2.63
CA LEU A 13 6.41 4.71 -2.82
C LEU A 13 6.20 5.54 -1.55
N GLY A 14 5.39 6.59 -1.61
CA GLY A 14 5.10 7.42 -0.44
C GLY A 14 4.39 6.69 0.71
N ASN A 15 3.75 5.56 0.43
CA ASN A 15 2.91 4.80 1.38
C ASN A 15 3.13 3.28 1.32
N GLY A 16 4.24 2.83 0.74
CA GLY A 16 4.55 1.42 0.62
C GLY A 16 5.61 1.15 -0.44
N TYR A 17 5.49 -0.01 -1.07
CA TYR A 17 6.40 -0.51 -2.09
C TYR A 17 5.62 -1.05 -3.27
N CYS A 18 6.19 -0.88 -4.46
CA CYS A 18 5.76 -1.57 -5.66
C CYS A 18 6.68 -2.78 -5.88
N ALA A 19 6.11 -3.98 -5.79
CA ALA A 19 6.81 -5.24 -6.05
C ALA A 19 6.72 -5.67 -7.53
N ARG A 20 6.46 -4.73 -8.44
CA ARG A 20 6.39 -5.01 -9.88
C ARG A 20 7.79 -5.37 -10.40
N PRO A 21 7.94 -6.44 -11.21
CA PRO A 21 9.21 -6.75 -11.87
C PRO A 21 9.71 -5.60 -12.74
N VAL A 22 11.04 -5.45 -12.86
CA VAL A 22 11.66 -4.35 -13.61
C VAL A 22 11.37 -4.41 -15.11
N ASP A 23 11.17 -5.61 -15.66
CA ASP A 23 10.88 -5.82 -17.09
C ASP A 23 9.40 -5.57 -17.45
N MET A 24 8.58 -5.16 -16.47
CA MET A 24 7.14 -4.99 -16.64
C MET A 24 6.75 -3.51 -16.50
N ASP A 25 6.19 -2.94 -17.57
CA ASP A 25 5.78 -1.53 -17.60
C ASP A 25 4.56 -1.24 -16.70
N CYS A 26 4.48 -0.01 -16.18
CA CYS A 26 3.31 0.46 -15.43
C CYS A 26 2.30 1.12 -16.35
N HIS A 27 1.05 0.64 -16.35
CA HIS A 27 -0.02 1.36 -17.03
C HIS A 27 -0.58 2.54 -16.22
N PHE A 28 -0.49 2.48 -14.89
CA PHE A 28 -1.01 3.49 -13.97
C PHE A 28 0.03 3.87 -12.93
N GLU A 29 0.87 4.86 -13.24
CA GLU A 29 1.95 5.29 -12.32
C GLU A 29 1.40 5.94 -11.02
N SER A 30 0.12 6.36 -11.00
CA SER A 30 -0.46 7.18 -9.94
C SER A 30 -1.44 6.47 -8.98
N ILE A 31 -1.82 5.21 -9.20
CA ILE A 31 -2.80 4.49 -8.35
C ILE A 31 -2.23 3.16 -7.86
N CYS A 32 -1.11 3.25 -7.13
CA CYS A 32 -0.47 2.04 -6.62
C CYS A 32 -1.30 1.37 -5.52
N GLU A 33 -2.11 2.11 -4.75
CA GLU A 33 -2.84 1.61 -3.58
C GLU A 33 -3.94 0.59 -3.90
N SER A 34 -4.32 0.48 -5.18
CA SER A 34 -5.26 -0.53 -5.69
C SER A 34 -4.60 -1.60 -6.55
N CYS A 35 -3.28 -1.50 -6.75
CA CYS A 35 -2.53 -2.42 -7.60
C CYS A 35 -2.26 -3.73 -6.87
N THR A 36 -2.29 -4.86 -7.59
CA THR A 36 -2.09 -6.20 -7.01
C THR A 36 -0.66 -6.46 -6.53
N VAL A 37 0.32 -5.72 -7.06
CA VAL A 37 1.74 -5.81 -6.67
C VAL A 37 2.13 -4.73 -5.65
N PHE A 38 1.16 -4.01 -5.09
CA PHE A 38 1.40 -3.04 -4.02
C PHE A 38 1.50 -3.76 -2.68
N VAL A 39 2.52 -3.39 -1.92
CA VAL A 39 2.79 -3.90 -0.58
C VAL A 39 2.97 -2.72 0.36
N THR A 40 2.37 -2.78 1.54
CA THR A 40 2.58 -1.80 2.60
C THR A 40 2.84 -2.50 3.92
N THR A 41 3.40 -1.77 4.88
CA THR A 41 3.81 -2.30 6.19
C THR A 41 3.41 -1.30 7.28
N ASN A 42 3.56 -1.70 8.54
CA ASN A 42 3.28 -0.84 9.69
C ASN A 42 4.13 0.44 9.74
N GLU A 43 5.28 0.49 9.05
CA GLU A 43 6.10 1.71 8.98
C GLU A 43 5.38 2.84 8.23
N PHE A 44 4.51 2.51 7.28
CA PHE A 44 3.73 3.47 6.49
C PHE A 44 2.37 3.79 7.12
N ARG A 45 2.00 3.14 8.23
CA ARG A 45 0.70 3.34 8.89
C ARG A 45 0.39 4.83 9.16
N PRO A 46 1.32 5.67 9.66
CA PRO A 46 1.06 7.10 9.85
C PRO A 46 0.77 7.84 8.54
N THR A 47 1.42 7.45 7.44
CA THR A 47 1.20 8.06 6.12
C THR A 47 -0.14 7.63 5.53
N LEU A 48 -0.48 6.33 5.61
CA LEU A 48 -1.79 5.81 5.18
C LEU A 48 -2.93 6.50 5.93
N GLN A 49 -2.75 6.72 7.24
CA GLN A 49 -3.69 7.44 8.10
C GLN A 49 -3.91 8.88 7.61
N LYS A 50 -2.84 9.63 7.35
CA LYS A 50 -2.92 11.00 6.79
C LYS A 50 -3.59 11.02 5.40
N GLN A 51 -3.27 10.07 4.54
CA GLN A 51 -3.84 9.98 3.20
C GLN A 51 -5.33 9.61 3.21
N ARG A 52 -5.75 8.73 4.13
CA ARG A 52 -7.17 8.45 4.39
C ARG A 52 -7.90 9.71 4.82
N ASP A 53 -7.34 10.44 5.79
CA ASP A 53 -8.00 11.64 6.33
C ASP A 53 -8.05 12.77 5.29
N ASP A 54 -7.06 12.87 4.41
CA ASP A 54 -7.11 13.75 3.23
C ASP A 54 -8.20 13.33 2.23
N ALA A 55 -8.31 12.03 1.93
CA ALA A 55 -9.38 11.51 1.08
C ALA A 55 -10.77 11.81 1.68
N LYS A 56 -10.94 11.63 2.99
CA LYS A 56 -12.16 11.96 3.72
C LYS A 56 -12.48 13.45 3.64
N ARG A 57 -11.50 14.32 3.93
CA ARG A 57 -11.64 15.78 3.82
C ARG A 57 -12.06 16.24 2.42
N LYS A 58 -11.59 15.56 1.38
CA LYS A 58 -11.89 15.86 -0.03
C LYS A 58 -13.17 15.17 -0.54
N GLY A 59 -13.87 14.39 0.29
CA GLY A 59 -15.05 13.62 -0.14
C GLY A 59 -14.74 12.47 -1.10
N GLN A 60 -13.50 11.99 -1.18
CA GLN A 60 -13.06 10.93 -2.07
C GLN A 60 -13.42 9.55 -1.50
N VAL A 61 -14.70 9.20 -1.50
CA VAL A 61 -15.23 7.99 -0.82
C VAL A 61 -14.53 6.70 -1.27
N GLY A 62 -14.29 6.52 -2.58
CA GLY A 62 -13.60 5.33 -3.09
C GLY A 62 -12.17 5.20 -2.57
N ARG A 63 -11.42 6.32 -2.58
CA ARG A 63 -10.04 6.36 -2.09
C ARG A 63 -9.95 6.18 -0.58
N GLN A 64 -10.91 6.73 0.16
CA GLN A 64 -11.02 6.51 1.60
C GLN A 64 -11.15 5.01 1.91
N LYS A 65 -12.07 4.30 1.22
CA LYS A 65 -12.28 2.85 1.42
C LYS A 65 -11.03 2.02 1.16
N ILE A 66 -10.23 2.40 0.17
CA ILE A 66 -8.94 1.73 -0.11
C ILE A 66 -8.02 1.83 1.11
N PHE A 67 -7.85 3.03 1.66
CA PHE A 67 -7.00 3.22 2.83
C PHE A 67 -7.55 2.57 4.10
N ASP A 68 -8.87 2.58 4.29
CA ASP A 68 -9.52 1.85 5.39
C ASP A 68 -9.19 0.35 5.33
N GLY A 69 -9.27 -0.27 4.13
CA GLY A 69 -8.90 -1.67 3.92
C GLY A 69 -7.42 -1.95 4.19
N LEU A 70 -6.53 -1.07 3.74
CA LEU A 70 -5.10 -1.20 4.00
C LEU A 70 -4.77 -1.11 5.49
N LEU A 71 -5.35 -0.13 6.21
CA LEU A 71 -5.15 0.03 7.65
C LEU A 71 -5.70 -1.16 8.45
N THR A 72 -6.86 -1.69 8.04
CA THR A 72 -7.46 -2.87 8.69
C THR A 72 -6.54 -4.10 8.57
N ARG A 73 -5.94 -4.34 7.41
CA ARG A 73 -4.99 -5.46 7.21
C ARG A 73 -3.70 -5.31 8.01
N LEU A 74 -3.31 -4.08 8.30
CA LEU A 74 -2.12 -3.79 9.10
C LEU A 74 -2.39 -3.90 10.61
N ASP A 75 -3.65 -3.94 11.04
CA ASP A 75 -3.99 -4.02 12.45
C ASP A 75 -3.70 -5.42 13.02
N PRO A 76 -2.82 -5.54 14.03
CA PRO A 76 -2.38 -6.83 14.57
C PRO A 76 -3.52 -7.61 15.25
N GLN A 77 -4.60 -6.93 15.68
CA GLN A 77 -5.79 -7.58 16.22
C GLN A 77 -6.68 -8.22 15.15
N ALA A 78 -6.59 -7.78 13.88
CA ALA A 78 -7.35 -8.39 12.79
C ALA A 78 -6.80 -9.78 12.41
N ALA A 79 -5.48 -9.98 12.52
CA ALA A 79 -4.80 -11.24 12.20
C ALA A 79 -4.94 -12.34 13.29
N ALA A 80 -5.46 -12.02 14.47
CA ALA A 80 -5.57 -12.95 15.59
C ALA A 80 -6.89 -13.73 15.63
N ASN A 81 -7.81 -13.48 14.68
CA ASN A 81 -9.15 -14.06 14.65
C ASN A 81 -9.43 -14.93 13.40
N GLU A 82 -8.39 -15.41 12.71
CA GLU A 82 -8.49 -16.35 11.58
C GLU A 82 -7.83 -17.70 11.89
#